data_AF-S0EZV7-F1
#
_entry.id   AF-S0EZV7-F1
#
_cell.length_a   1.000
_cell.length_b   1.000
_cell.length_c   1.000
_cell.angle_alpha   90.00
_cell.angle_beta   90.00
_cell.angle_gamma   90.00
#
_symmetry.space_group_name_H-M   'P 1'
#
loop_
_entity.id
_entity.type
_entity.pdbx_description
1 polymer ?
#
loop_
_entity_poly.entity_id
_entity_poly.type
_entity_poly.pdbx_seq_one_letter_code
_entity_poly.pdbx_strand_id
1 'polypeptide(L)'
;MRCDDVETFIDLAVDGVLPDEAKQRLERHLLRCGRCAHRLKALEVARTMVWQAVPKAEPSPAYLERAQARLQAHFESLFPKTEPPSPTQRLLPFLQDDTTNKSSH
;
A
#
# COMPACT_ATOMS: atom_id res chain seq x y z
N MET A 1 18.82 18.87 -8.56
CA MET A 1 17.89 19.82 -7.93
C MET A 1 18.61 20.49 -6.79
N ARG A 2 18.50 21.82 -6.68
CA ARG A 2 19.12 22.60 -5.60
C ARG A 2 18.19 22.59 -4.39
N CYS A 3 18.74 22.79 -3.20
CA CYS A 3 17.93 22.82 -1.98
C CYS A 3 16.91 23.97 -1.98
N ASP A 4 17.16 25.05 -2.71
CA ASP A 4 16.25 26.21 -2.79
C ASP A 4 15.01 25.85 -3.62
N ASP A 5 15.19 25.11 -4.73
CA ASP A 5 14.08 24.62 -5.56
C ASP A 5 13.17 23.65 -4.79
N VAL A 6 13.74 22.92 -3.82
CA VAL A 6 13.03 21.90 -3.03
C VAL A 6 11.91 22.50 -2.20
N GLU A 7 12.04 23.74 -1.75
CA GLU A 7 11.01 24.38 -0.91
C GLU A 7 9.66 24.43 -1.62
N THR A 8 9.65 24.82 -2.89
CA THR A 8 8.44 24.88 -3.72
C THR A 8 7.87 23.49 -4.01
N PHE A 9 8.71 22.47 -4.10
CA PHE A 9 8.27 21.10 -4.40
C PHE A 9 7.81 20.32 -3.17
N ILE A 10 8.33 20.65 -1.98
CA ILE A 10 7.99 19.96 -0.74
C ILE A 10 6.51 20.16 -0.39
N ASP A 11 5.98 21.37 -0.51
CA ASP A 11 4.58 21.64 -0.15
C ASP A 11 3.62 20.87 -1.07
N LEU A 12 3.90 20.91 -2.39
CA LEU A 12 3.15 20.14 -3.39
C LEU A 12 3.26 18.62 -3.19
N ALA A 13 4.42 18.14 -2.72
CA ALA A 13 4.63 16.73 -2.39
C ALA A 13 3.79 16.31 -1.19
N VAL A 14 3.75 17.14 -0.13
CA VAL A 14 2.95 16.90 1.07
C VAL A 14 1.46 16.85 0.74
N ASP A 15 0.99 17.68 -0.19
CA ASP A 15 -0.41 17.68 -0.64
C ASP A 15 -0.74 16.56 -1.64
N GLY A 16 0.28 15.86 -2.15
CA GLY A 16 0.10 14.75 -3.10
C GLY A 16 -0.25 15.19 -4.53
N VAL A 17 0.01 16.45 -4.87
CA VAL A 17 -0.30 17.05 -6.19
C VAL A 17 0.94 17.22 -7.07
N LEU A 18 2.10 16.73 -6.61
CA LEU A 18 3.35 16.84 -7.34
C LEU A 18 3.37 15.90 -8.56
N PRO A 19 3.68 16.40 -9.78
CA PRO A 19 3.79 15.56 -10.98
C PRO A 19 4.85 14.45 -10.84
N ASP A 20 4.64 13.30 -11.49
CA ASP A 20 5.52 12.12 -11.36
C ASP A 20 6.99 12.40 -11.66
N GLU A 21 7.28 13.17 -12.69
CA GLU A 21 8.66 13.56 -13.05
C GLU A 21 9.32 14.39 -11.94
N ALA A 22 8.56 15.31 -11.32
CA ALA A 22 9.04 16.15 -10.23
C ALA A 22 9.17 15.33 -8.93
N LYS A 23 8.28 14.37 -8.70
CA LYS A 23 8.34 13.42 -7.58
C LYS A 23 9.62 12.60 -7.62
N GLN A 24 9.95 12.00 -8.76
CA GLN A 24 11.21 11.24 -8.90
C GLN A 24 12.46 12.11 -8.68
N ARG A 25 12.41 13.36 -9.15
CA ARG A 25 13.52 14.32 -8.92
C ARG A 25 13.67 14.67 -7.44
N LEU A 26 12.56 14.85 -6.73
CA LEU A 26 12.52 15.11 -5.30
C LEU A 26 13.05 13.90 -4.51
N GLU A 27 12.55 12.70 -4.78
CA GLU A 27 13.00 11.45 -4.14
C GLU A 27 14.52 11.26 -4.26
N ARG A 28 15.08 11.44 -5.47
CA ARG A 28 16.54 11.36 -5.70
C ARG A 28 17.34 12.42 -4.93
N HIS A 29 16.74 13.55 -4.58
CA HIS A 29 17.38 14.58 -3.78
C HIS A 29 17.32 14.23 -2.29
N LEU A 30 16.17 13.77 -1.80
CA LEU A 30 15.96 13.40 -0.39
C LEU A 30 16.88 12.27 0.05
N LEU A 31 17.20 11.32 -0.84
CA LEU A 31 18.20 10.28 -0.59
C LEU A 31 19.62 10.81 -0.32
N ARG A 32 19.92 12.03 -0.78
CA ARG A 32 21.27 12.63 -0.71
C ARG A 32 21.34 13.84 0.24
N CYS A 33 20.20 14.42 0.61
CA CYS A 33 20.15 15.61 1.45
C CYS A 33 19.29 15.35 2.70
N GLY A 34 19.96 15.06 3.82
CA GLY A 34 19.28 14.84 5.11
C GLY A 34 18.48 16.05 5.60
N ARG A 35 18.92 17.28 5.29
CA ARG A 35 18.21 18.52 5.65
C ARG A 35 16.82 18.57 5.02
N CYS A 36 16.76 18.32 3.71
CA CYS A 36 15.50 18.34 2.96
C CYS A 36 14.60 17.15 3.34
N ALA A 37 15.19 15.97 3.58
CA ALA A 37 14.46 14.81 4.10
C ALA A 37 13.81 15.09 5.45
N HIS A 38 14.55 15.69 6.40
CA HIS A 38 14.02 16.06 7.70
C HIS A 38 12.88 17.09 7.58
N ARG A 39 13.02 18.10 6.71
CA ARG A 39 11.98 19.10 6.48
C ARG A 39 10.69 18.47 5.95
N LEU A 40 10.78 17.63 4.92
CA LEU A 40 9.62 16.92 4.41
C LEU A 40 8.94 16.11 5.52
N LYS A 41 9.74 15.40 6.33
CA LYS A 41 9.20 14.60 7.42
C LYS A 41 8.48 15.44 8.47
N ALA A 42 9.03 16.59 8.84
CA ALA A 42 8.41 17.51 9.78
C ALA A 42 7.04 17.99 9.29
N LEU A 43 6.92 18.28 7.99
CA LEU A 43 5.65 18.70 7.38
C LEU A 43 4.63 17.57 7.31
N GLU A 44 5.05 16.33 7.01
CA GLU A 44 4.17 15.16 7.07
C GLU A 44 3.59 14.95 8.48
N VAL A 45 4.43 15.12 9.51
CA VAL A 45 4.00 15.02 10.91
C VAL A 45 2.99 16.10 11.23
N ALA A 46 3.28 17.36 10.87
CA ALA A 46 2.35 18.48 11.07
C ALA A 46 1.01 18.25 10.36
N ARG A 47 1.03 17.79 9.10
CA ARG A 47 -0.18 17.44 8.34
C ARG A 47 -1.00 16.36 9.04
N THR A 48 -0.34 15.33 9.56
CA THR A 48 -0.99 14.24 10.29
C THR A 48 -1.65 14.74 11.56
N MET A 49 -0.98 15.62 12.32
CA MET A 49 -1.54 16.24 13.52
C MET A 49 -2.79 17.06 13.20
N VAL A 50 -2.75 17.87 12.14
CA VAL A 50 -3.92 18.63 11.67
C VAL A 50 -5.06 17.69 11.30
N TRP A 51 -4.77 16.62 10.54
CA TRP A 51 -5.77 15.62 10.16
C TRP A 51 -6.41 14.89 11.33
N GLN A 52 -5.67 14.69 12.42
CA GLN A 52 -6.18 14.06 13.64
C GLN A 52 -6.98 15.03 14.53
N ALA A 53 -6.63 16.31 14.51
CA ALA A 53 -7.32 17.34 15.29
C ALA A 53 -8.69 17.72 14.72
N VAL A 54 -8.92 17.50 13.42
CA VAL A 54 -10.20 17.81 12.76
C VAL A 54 -11.20 16.67 13.00
N PRO A 55 -12.42 16.95 13.52
CA PRO A 55 -13.47 15.95 13.64
C PRO A 55 -13.79 15.36 12.28
N LYS A 56 -13.68 14.03 12.17
CA LYS A 56 -14.02 13.33 10.92
C LYS A 56 -15.53 13.22 10.81
N ALA A 57 -16.06 13.61 9.66
CA ALA A 57 -17.45 13.33 9.34
C ALA A 57 -17.62 11.81 9.22
N GLU A 58 -18.53 11.24 10.01
CA GLU A 58 -18.89 9.83 9.86
C GLU A 58 -19.70 9.65 8.56
N PRO A 59 -19.27 8.75 7.66
CA PRO A 59 -20.06 8.43 6.47
C PRO A 59 -21.35 7.71 6.86
N SER A 60 -22.41 7.86 6.06
CA SER A 60 -23.67 7.17 6.32
C SER A 60 -23.52 5.64 6.21
N PRO A 61 -24.33 4.85 6.94
CA PRO A 61 -24.30 3.39 6.85
C PRO A 61 -24.50 2.87 5.41
N ALA A 62 -25.45 3.46 4.68
CA ALA A 62 -25.71 3.12 3.27
C ALA A 62 -24.55 3.48 2.33
N TYR A 63 -23.69 4.44 2.69
CA TYR A 63 -22.46 4.70 1.94
C TYR A 63 -21.42 3.61 2.22
N LEU A 64 -21.25 3.21 3.49
CA LEU A 64 -20.30 2.18 3.89
C LEU A 64 -20.61 0.83 3.22
N GLU A 65 -21.87 0.40 3.25
CA GLU A 65 -22.31 -0.85 2.61
C GLU A 65 -21.99 -0.88 1.11
N ARG A 66 -22.28 0.23 0.40
CA ARG A 66 -21.98 0.35 -1.04
C ARG A 66 -20.49 0.38 -1.32
N ALA A 67 -19.71 1.07 -0.50
CA ALA A 67 -18.26 1.11 -0.64
C ALA A 67 -17.65 -0.29 -0.42
N GLN A 68 -18.10 -1.02 0.59
CA GLN A 68 -17.65 -2.38 0.87
C GLN A 68 -17.99 -3.34 -0.27
N ALA A 69 -19.23 -3.32 -0.79
CA ALA A 69 -19.62 -4.16 -1.91
C ALA A 69 -18.78 -3.88 -3.17
N ARG A 70 -18.48 -2.61 -3.46
CA ARG A 70 -17.61 -2.22 -4.59
C ARG A 70 -16.18 -2.71 -4.42
N LEU A 71 -15.63 -2.58 -3.22
CA LEU A 71 -14.28 -3.09 -2.91
C LEU A 71 -14.23 -4.61 -3.06
N GLN A 72 -15.22 -5.32 -2.53
CA GLN A 72 -15.27 -6.78 -2.60
C GLN A 72 -15.34 -7.29 -4.05
N ALA A 73 -16.21 -6.70 -4.87
CA ALA A 73 -16.30 -7.05 -6.29
C ALA A 73 -14.97 -6.77 -7.03
N HIS A 74 -14.31 -5.65 -6.73
CA HIS A 74 -13.01 -5.33 -7.32
C HIS A 74 -11.95 -6.36 -6.90
N PHE A 75 -11.90 -6.74 -5.62
CA PHE A 75 -10.99 -7.79 -5.14
C PHE A 75 -11.24 -9.14 -5.82
N GLU A 76 -12.50 -9.58 -5.93
CA GLU A 76 -12.84 -10.84 -6.61
C GLU A 76 -12.44 -10.82 -8.10
N SER A 77 -12.50 -9.66 -8.75
CA SER A 77 -12.04 -9.54 -10.14
C SER A 77 -10.52 -9.66 -10.30
N LEU A 78 -9.74 -9.18 -9.32
CA LEU A 78 -8.28 -9.26 -9.33
C LEU A 78 -7.78 -10.63 -8.87
N PHE A 79 -8.50 -11.27 -7.96
CA PHE A 79 -8.17 -12.56 -7.37
C PHE A 79 -9.35 -13.51 -7.58
N PRO A 80 -9.50 -14.06 -8.80
CA PRO A 80 -10.49 -15.09 -9.02
C PRO A 80 -10.23 -16.22 -8.04
N LYS A 81 -11.27 -16.67 -7.33
CA LYS A 81 -11.18 -17.80 -6.41
C LYS A 81 -10.53 -18.96 -7.16
N THR A 82 -9.35 -19.37 -6.71
CA THR A 82 -8.71 -20.60 -7.20
C THR A 82 -9.71 -21.72 -7.02
N GLU A 83 -10.06 -22.37 -8.11
CA GLU A 83 -10.82 -23.61 -8.08
C GLU A 83 -10.20 -24.53 -7.02
N PRO A 84 -11.02 -25.19 -6.18
CA PRO A 84 -10.49 -26.21 -5.28
C PRO A 84 -9.66 -27.19 -6.11
N PRO A 85 -8.48 -27.62 -5.60
CA PRO A 85 -7.59 -28.46 -6.38
C PRO A 85 -8.37 -29.66 -6.91
N SER A 86 -8.41 -29.79 -8.24
CA SER A 86 -9.02 -30.94 -8.90
C SER A 86 -8.42 -32.22 -8.30
N PRO A 87 -9.20 -33.28 -8.07
CA PRO A 87 -8.70 -34.54 -7.52
C PRO A 87 -7.60 -35.20 -8.38
N THR A 88 -7.32 -34.67 -9.58
CA THR A 88 -6.24 -35.11 -10.47
C THR A 88 -5.00 -34.20 -10.46
N GLN A 89 -4.99 -33.11 -9.67
CA GLN A 89 -3.77 -32.31 -9.51
C GLN A 89 -2.71 -33.13 -8.78
N ARG A 90 -1.63 -33.45 -9.50
CA ARG A 90 -0.46 -34.12 -8.94
C ARG A 90 0.14 -33.21 -7.87
N LEU A 91 0.16 -33.69 -6.63
CA LEU A 91 0.84 -33.04 -5.53
C LEU A 91 2.31 -32.83 -5.88
N LEU A 92 2.84 -31.64 -5.56
CA LEU A 92 4.27 -31.37 -5.69
C LEU A 92 5.05 -32.40 -4.85
N PRO A 93 6.20 -32.89 -5.34
CA PRO A 93 6.94 -34.00 -4.71
C PRO A 93 7.28 -33.80 -3.23
N PHE A 94 7.33 -32.56 -2.75
CA PHE A 94 7.72 -32.19 -1.39
C PHE A 94 6.53 -32.05 -0.41
N LEU A 95 5.29 -32.20 -0.92
CA LEU A 95 4.04 -32.19 -0.13
C LEU A 95 3.38 -33.57 -0.11
N GLN A 96 4.09 -34.61 -0.56
CA GLN A 96 3.65 -35.99 -0.37
C GLN A 96 3.97 -36.36 1.07
N ASP A 97 2.97 -36.30 1.95
CA ASP A 97 3.12 -36.73 3.34
C ASP A 97 3.64 -38.18 3.37
N ASP A 98 4.64 -38.42 4.20
CA ASP A 98 5.26 -39.71 4.50
C ASP A 98 4.24 -40.69 5.12
N THR A 99 3.28 -41.19 4.34
CA THR A 99 2.36 -42.26 4.75
C THR A 99 2.85 -43.63 4.29
N THR A 100 4.17 -43.86 4.32
CA THR A 100 4.74 -45.21 4.14
C THR A 100 5.74 -45.52 5.23
N ASN A 101 5.31 -45.48 6.49
CA ASN A 101 5.96 -46.29 7.51
C ASN A 101 4.98 -46.79 8.57
N LYS A 102 4.18 -47.78 8.20
CA LYS A 102 3.61 -48.80 9.09
C LYS A 102 2.92 -49.86 8.24
N SER A 103 3.64 -50.91 7.88
CA SER A 103 3.15 -52.29 7.70
C SER A 103 4.31 -53.20 7.29
N SER A 104 4.54 -54.24 8.11
CA SER A 104 5.41 -55.41 7.86
C SER A 104 6.91 -55.16 8.07
N HIS A 105 7.62 -55.76 9.03
CA HIS A 105 7.46 -57.03 9.76
C HIS A 105 7.95 -56.89 11.22
#